data_AF-A0A839ESI2-F1
#
_entry.id   AF-A0A839ESI2-F1
#
_cell.length_a   1.000
_cell.length_b   1.000
_cell.length_c   1.000
_cell.angle_alpha   90.00
_cell.angle_beta   90.00
_cell.angle_gamma   90.00
#
_symmetry.space_group_name_H-M   'P 1'
#
loop_
_entity.id
_entity.type
_entity.pdbx_description
1 polymer ?
#
loop_
_entity_poly.entity_id
_entity_poly.type
_entity_poly.pdbx_seq_one_letter_code
_entity_poly.pdbx_strand_id
1 'polypeptide(L)'
;MAIDYVLRMPCEVRKQFPEAKLVAMVRQWGIADFAIGKLRQAYPDQDIKTLAEQYTIEIAVNGPDGTARQMPVTVAQIMQMVSPLGAVRQHCGPCRANVSDRHFGCIAKINYPILRETESWLLARLPDDEKHPNLALLLKFLADLKIDGAPVDALRARENMFEAKTPAFRTWGEIFDRRKITSSQILHMLAFGGMLGPEQAQLYTRMLGLETILRERHPPSDQVEQFKTFFCAIVMAGRLGAPIDVDA
;
A
#
# COMPACT_ATOMS: atom_id res chain seq x y z
N MET A 1 -7.44 4.44 8.69
CA MET A 1 -6.73 3.14 8.60
C MET A 1 -6.38 2.89 7.14
N ALA A 2 -5.31 2.15 6.87
CA ALA A 2 -4.83 1.84 5.53
C ALA A 2 -3.95 0.58 5.60
N ILE A 3 -3.70 -0.04 4.45
CA ILE A 3 -2.63 -1.03 4.31
C ILE A 3 -1.36 -0.23 4.02
N ASP A 4 -0.47 -0.10 4.98
CA ASP A 4 0.83 0.53 4.82
C ASP A 4 1.84 -0.49 4.28
N TYR A 5 2.72 -0.06 3.37
CA TYR A 5 3.80 -0.89 2.88
C TYR A 5 5.11 -0.11 2.68
N VAL A 6 6.22 -0.83 2.87
CA VAL A 6 7.57 -0.25 2.85
C VAL A 6 8.52 -1.14 2.08
N LEU A 7 8.98 -0.69 0.91
CA LEU A 7 10.08 -1.32 0.18
C LEU A 7 11.42 -0.96 0.84
N ARG A 8 12.06 -1.94 1.47
CA ARG A 8 13.25 -1.74 2.32
C ARG A 8 14.56 -1.89 1.56
N MET A 9 14.69 -1.15 0.47
CA MET A 9 15.97 -1.03 -0.22
C MET A 9 16.93 -0.19 0.64
N PRO A 10 18.16 -0.65 0.93
CA PRO A 10 19.19 0.18 1.55
C PRO A 10 19.50 1.42 0.70
N CYS A 11 19.50 2.61 1.30
CA CYS A 11 19.79 3.88 0.61
C CYS A 11 20.34 4.94 1.58
N GLU A 12 20.84 6.06 1.03
CA GLU A 12 21.42 7.16 1.83
C GLU A 12 20.45 7.74 2.86
N VAL A 13 19.15 7.81 2.54
CA VAL A 13 18.12 8.25 3.48
C VAL A 13 18.05 7.33 4.70
N ARG A 14 18.01 6.00 4.47
CA ARG A 14 17.90 4.99 5.54
C ARG A 14 19.17 4.88 6.39
N LYS A 15 20.32 5.36 5.91
CA LYS A 15 21.54 5.47 6.74
C LYS A 15 21.41 6.56 7.81
N GLN A 16 20.59 7.58 7.59
CA GLN A 16 20.45 8.75 8.47
C GLN A 16 19.35 8.58 9.51
N PHE A 17 18.38 7.69 9.27
CA PHE A 17 17.20 7.54 10.12
C PHE A 17 16.93 6.06 10.42
N PRO A 18 16.65 5.70 11.69
CA PRO A 18 16.07 4.41 12.00
C PRO A 18 14.76 4.18 11.22
N GLU A 19 14.53 2.94 10.78
CA GLU A 19 13.40 2.59 9.91
C GLU A 19 12.04 3.10 10.42
N ALA A 20 11.71 2.77 11.66
CA ALA A 20 10.43 3.16 12.27
C ALA A 20 10.27 4.70 12.33
N LYS A 21 11.36 5.43 12.60
CA LYS A 21 11.36 6.89 12.63
C LYS A 21 11.15 7.47 11.23
N LEU A 22 11.80 6.91 10.21
CA LEU A 22 11.63 7.33 8.82
C LEU A 22 10.19 7.12 8.35
N VAL A 23 9.61 5.94 8.59
CA VAL A 23 8.22 5.63 8.24
C VAL A 23 7.25 6.59 8.94
N ALA A 24 7.43 6.83 10.23
CA ALA A 24 6.59 7.77 10.98
C ALA A 24 6.66 9.19 10.41
N MET A 25 7.86 9.72 10.14
CA MET A 25 8.03 11.06 9.56
C MET A 25 7.43 11.14 8.14
N VAL A 26 7.57 10.10 7.30
CA VAL A 26 6.99 10.11 5.95
C VAL A 26 5.46 10.06 5.98
N ARG A 27 4.87 9.30 6.91
CA ARG A 27 3.41 9.31 7.14
C ARG A 27 2.93 10.70 7.57
N GLN A 28 3.63 11.31 8.53
CA GLN A 28 3.35 12.67 8.99
C GLN A 28 3.51 13.73 7.89
N TRP A 29 4.50 13.57 7.01
CA TRP A 29 4.68 14.45 5.86
C TRP A 29 3.43 14.40 4.99
N GLY A 30 2.94 13.20 4.64
CA GLY A 30 1.73 13.06 3.84
C GLY A 30 0.50 13.74 4.47
N ILE A 31 0.37 13.71 5.79
CA ILE A 31 -0.69 14.43 6.53
C ILE A 31 -0.51 15.94 6.39
N ALA A 32 0.70 16.46 6.63
CA ALA A 32 0.99 17.89 6.52
C ALA A 32 0.74 18.41 5.09
N ASP A 33 1.19 17.68 4.07
CA ASP A 33 1.04 18.06 2.67
C ASP A 33 -0.45 18.12 2.26
N PHE A 34 -1.23 17.11 2.68
CA PHE A 34 -2.68 17.11 2.47
C PHE A 34 -3.37 18.27 3.18
N ALA A 35 -3.04 18.53 4.44
CA ALA A 35 -3.63 19.61 5.22
C ALA A 35 -3.30 20.99 4.61
N ILE A 36 -2.04 21.21 4.22
CA ILE A 36 -1.61 22.42 3.52
C ILE A 36 -2.37 22.60 2.21
N GLY A 37 -2.54 21.52 1.42
CA GLY A 37 -3.33 21.55 0.19
C GLY A 37 -4.77 22.00 0.44
N LYS A 38 -5.42 21.47 1.48
CA LYS A 38 -6.78 21.87 1.88
C LYS A 38 -6.86 23.31 2.37
N LEU A 39 -5.89 23.76 3.17
CA LEU A 39 -5.83 25.14 3.65
C LEU A 39 -5.65 26.14 2.51
N ARG A 40 -4.77 25.86 1.56
CA ARG A 40 -4.58 26.70 0.36
C ARG A 40 -5.84 26.78 -0.49
N GLN A 41 -6.58 25.68 -0.62
CA GLN A 41 -7.83 25.65 -1.38
C GLN A 41 -8.93 26.47 -0.69
N ALA A 42 -9.03 26.39 0.64
CA ALA A 42 -10.05 27.10 1.41
C ALA A 42 -9.72 28.59 1.62
N TYR A 43 -8.43 28.94 1.72
CA TYR A 43 -7.93 30.27 2.06
C TYR A 43 -6.78 30.69 1.12
N PRO A 44 -7.07 30.93 -0.18
CA PRO A 44 -6.03 31.15 -1.20
C PRO A 44 -5.17 32.41 -0.96
N ASP A 45 -5.73 33.44 -0.32
CA ASP A 45 -5.08 34.74 -0.13
C ASP A 45 -4.39 34.90 1.24
N GLN A 46 -4.48 33.88 2.11
CA GLN A 46 -3.88 33.93 3.45
C GLN A 46 -2.49 33.28 3.47
N ASP A 47 -1.61 33.81 4.34
CA ASP A 47 -0.29 33.25 4.55
C ASP A 47 -0.38 31.84 5.17
N ILE A 48 0.27 30.88 4.52
CA ILE A 48 0.19 29.48 4.90
C ILE A 48 0.85 29.20 6.25
N LYS A 49 1.86 29.98 6.65
CA LYS A 49 2.52 29.79 7.96
C LYS A 49 1.55 30.12 9.08
N THR A 50 0.86 31.25 8.95
CA THR A 50 -0.18 31.68 9.88
C THR A 50 -1.29 30.63 9.99
N LEU A 51 -1.80 30.13 8.86
CA LEU A 51 -2.80 29.05 8.85
C LEU A 51 -2.27 27.77 9.50
N ALA A 52 -1.01 27.39 9.24
CA ALA A 52 -0.43 26.18 9.78
C ALA A 52 -0.28 26.20 11.31
N GLU A 53 -0.11 27.38 11.91
CA GLU A 53 -0.06 27.57 13.36
C GLU A 53 -1.44 27.53 14.02
N GLN A 54 -2.50 27.92 13.30
CA GLN A 54 -3.86 28.01 13.82
C GLN A 54 -4.65 26.70 13.74
N TYR A 55 -4.43 25.91 12.69
CA TYR A 55 -5.22 24.70 12.44
C TYR A 55 -4.58 23.47 13.06
N THR A 56 -5.39 22.73 13.83
CA THR A 56 -5.01 21.46 14.46
C THR A 56 -5.56 20.27 13.69
N ILE A 57 -4.83 19.18 13.74
CA ILE A 57 -5.21 17.88 13.21
C ILE A 57 -4.98 16.85 14.31
N GLU A 58 -5.89 15.89 14.44
CA GLU A 58 -5.68 14.73 15.30
C GLU A 58 -4.71 13.76 14.61
N ILE A 59 -3.59 13.46 15.28
CA ILE A 59 -2.68 12.41 14.85
C ILE A 59 -2.58 11.32 15.91
N ALA A 60 -2.46 10.07 15.46
CA ALA A 60 -2.12 8.96 16.33
C ALA A 60 -0.62 9.00 16.65
N VAL A 61 -0.28 9.12 17.93
CA VAL A 61 1.09 9.02 18.44
C VAL A 61 1.21 7.75 19.26
N ASN A 62 2.17 6.89 18.93
CA ASN A 62 2.45 5.70 19.72
C ASN A 62 3.23 6.08 20.97
N GLY A 63 2.66 5.79 22.14
CA GLY A 63 3.33 5.90 23.42
C GLY A 63 4.39 4.80 23.62
N PRO A 64 5.31 4.98 24.58
CA PRO A 64 6.33 3.99 24.92
C PRO A 64 5.75 2.67 25.45
N ASP A 65 4.48 2.67 25.87
CA ASP A 65 3.69 1.50 26.27
C ASP A 65 3.03 0.76 25.10
N GLY A 66 3.25 1.21 23.86
CA GLY A 66 2.62 0.66 22.66
C GLY A 66 1.18 1.13 22.45
N THR A 67 0.64 2.00 23.30
CA THR A 67 -0.71 2.54 23.12
C THR A 67 -0.70 3.72 22.14
N ALA A 68 -1.57 3.70 21.14
CA ALA A 68 -1.76 4.83 20.25
C ALA A 68 -2.69 5.85 20.93
N ARG A 69 -2.22 7.08 21.14
CA ARG A 69 -3.03 8.20 21.64
C ARG A 69 -3.29 9.18 20.51
N GLN A 70 -4.55 9.57 20.34
CA GLN A 70 -4.89 10.70 19.47
C GLN A 70 -4.47 11.97 20.20
N MET A 71 -3.67 12.80 19.53
CA MET A 71 -3.23 14.08 20.06
C MET A 71 -3.50 15.17 19.03
N PRO A 72 -4.13 16.29 19.43
CA PRO A 72 -4.23 17.46 18.57
C PRO A 72 -2.84 18.07 18.42
N VAL A 73 -2.39 18.20 17.18
CA VAL A 73 -1.16 18.90 16.82
C VAL A 73 -1.45 19.94 15.75
N THR A 74 -0.73 21.06 15.75
CA THR A 74 -0.85 22.03 14.68
C THR A 74 -0.17 21.52 13.41
N VAL A 75 -0.61 21.98 12.24
CA VAL A 75 0.08 21.68 10.97
C VAL A 75 1.55 22.11 11.05
N ALA A 76 1.84 23.25 11.67
CA ALA A 76 3.19 23.77 11.87
C ALA A 76 4.06 22.82 12.72
N GLN A 77 3.51 22.22 13.78
CA GLN A 77 4.22 21.21 14.58
C GLN A 77 4.56 19.98 13.74
N ILE A 78 3.64 19.48 12.91
CA ILE A 78 3.93 18.36 12.00
C ILE A 78 5.03 18.75 11.01
N MET A 79 4.97 19.95 10.42
CA MET A 79 6.02 20.45 9.52
C MET A 79 7.39 20.49 10.19
N GLN A 80 7.46 20.90 11.46
CA GLN A 80 8.70 20.89 12.23
C GLN A 80 9.22 19.46 12.44
N MET A 81 8.35 18.50 12.79
CA MET A 81 8.71 17.10 12.97
C MET A 81 9.30 16.46 11.72
N VAL A 82 8.78 16.82 10.54
CA VAL A 82 9.22 16.24 9.26
C VAL A 82 10.31 17.06 8.57
N SER A 83 10.66 18.24 9.10
CA SER A 83 11.70 19.11 8.54
C SER A 83 13.05 18.42 8.26
N PRO A 84 13.53 17.43 9.05
CA PRO A 84 14.78 16.72 8.74
C PRO A 84 14.75 15.98 7.40
N LEU A 85 13.56 15.55 6.94
CA LEU A 85 13.42 14.88 5.65
C LEU A 85 13.73 15.81 4.47
N GLY A 86 13.60 17.12 4.65
CA GLY A 86 13.90 18.13 3.63
C GLY A 86 15.36 18.06 3.13
N ALA A 87 16.31 17.78 4.02
CA ALA A 87 17.73 17.73 3.70
C ALA A 87 18.12 16.51 2.84
N VAL A 88 17.34 15.43 2.91
CA VAL A 88 17.68 14.14 2.29
C VAL A 88 16.78 13.77 1.11
N ARG A 89 15.68 14.49 0.90
CA ARG A 89 14.66 14.14 -0.10
C ARG A 89 15.24 14.02 -1.52
N GLN A 90 16.26 14.82 -1.85
CA GLN A 90 16.91 14.81 -3.17
C GLN A 90 17.52 13.44 -3.55
N HIS A 91 17.87 12.61 -2.57
CA HIS A 91 18.34 11.25 -2.81
C HIS A 91 17.25 10.30 -3.33
N CYS A 92 15.97 10.66 -3.23
CA CYS A 92 14.85 9.83 -3.69
C CYS A 92 14.62 9.88 -5.20
N GLY A 93 15.02 10.97 -5.88
CA GLY A 93 14.82 11.15 -7.32
C GLY A 93 15.39 10.00 -8.16
N PRO A 94 16.69 9.65 -8.03
CA PRO A 94 17.29 8.55 -8.77
C PRO A 94 17.05 7.16 -8.12
N CYS A 95 16.32 7.09 -7.01
CA CYS A 95 16.19 5.85 -6.24
C CYS A 95 15.24 4.86 -6.95
N ARG A 96 15.75 3.67 -7.29
CA ARG A 96 14.94 2.62 -7.94
C ARG A 96 13.80 2.08 -7.05
N ALA A 97 13.87 2.28 -5.74
CA ALA A 97 12.79 1.92 -4.82
C ALA A 97 11.68 2.98 -4.75
N ASN A 98 11.87 4.16 -5.35
CA ASN A 98 10.83 5.18 -5.45
C ASN A 98 9.81 4.78 -6.53
N VAL A 99 8.85 3.94 -6.14
CA VAL A 99 7.85 3.37 -7.07
C VAL A 99 6.66 4.28 -7.32
N SER A 100 6.51 5.37 -6.57
CA SER A 100 5.40 6.30 -6.70
C SER A 100 5.84 7.68 -7.22
N ASP A 101 7.04 7.77 -7.79
CA ASP A 101 7.65 8.98 -8.35
C ASP A 101 7.53 10.24 -7.47
N ARG A 102 7.63 10.05 -6.15
CA ARG A 102 7.57 11.15 -5.16
C ARG A 102 8.65 10.95 -4.11
N HIS A 103 9.01 12.01 -3.40
CA HIS A 103 9.95 11.88 -2.29
C HIS A 103 9.48 10.79 -1.31
N PHE A 104 10.38 9.85 -0.99
CA PHE A 104 10.09 8.69 -0.14
C PHE A 104 9.01 7.74 -0.69
N GLY A 105 8.83 7.65 -2.01
CA GLY A 105 7.84 6.78 -2.65
C GLY A 105 8.04 5.27 -2.45
N CYS A 106 9.09 4.85 -1.73
CA CYS A 106 9.23 3.48 -1.24
C CYS A 106 8.36 3.19 0.01
N ILE A 107 7.77 4.22 0.63
CA ILE A 107 6.86 4.14 1.78
C ILE A 107 5.51 4.68 1.33
N ALA A 108 4.50 3.82 1.28
CA ALA A 108 3.19 4.17 0.74
C ALA A 108 2.07 3.38 1.44
N LYS A 109 0.83 3.67 1.05
CA LYS A 109 -0.36 3.07 1.65
C LYS A 109 -1.46 2.85 0.62
N ILE A 110 -2.36 1.93 0.94
CA ILE A 110 -3.63 1.70 0.26
C ILE A 110 -4.74 2.05 1.24
N ASN A 111 -5.56 3.04 0.90
CA ASN A 111 -6.60 3.54 1.79
C ASN A 111 -7.77 2.56 1.90
N TYR A 112 -8.34 2.47 3.09
CA TYR A 112 -9.65 1.85 3.30
C TYR A 112 -10.80 2.87 3.10
N PRO A 113 -12.03 2.41 2.79
CA PRO A 113 -12.42 1.01 2.54
C PRO A 113 -11.89 0.50 1.19
N ILE A 114 -11.54 -0.80 1.09
CA ILE A 114 -11.24 -1.42 -0.22
C ILE A 114 -12.53 -1.44 -1.06
N LEU A 115 -12.46 -0.81 -2.22
CA LEU A 115 -13.58 -0.60 -3.14
C LEU A 115 -13.89 -1.88 -3.92
N ARG A 116 -15.17 -2.06 -4.26
CA ARG A 116 -15.63 -3.23 -5.04
C ARG A 116 -14.95 -3.32 -6.40
N GLU A 117 -14.76 -2.18 -7.05
CA GLU A 117 -14.05 -2.09 -8.34
C GLU A 117 -12.59 -2.54 -8.23
N THR A 118 -11.93 -2.23 -7.12
CA THR A 118 -10.55 -2.63 -6.85
C THR A 118 -10.46 -4.14 -6.69
N GLU A 119 -11.39 -4.75 -5.96
CA GLU A 119 -11.46 -6.22 -5.84
C GLU A 119 -11.67 -6.90 -7.19
N SER A 120 -12.52 -6.31 -8.03
CA SER A 120 -12.79 -6.80 -9.39
C SER A 120 -11.55 -6.67 -10.28
N TRP A 121 -10.86 -5.53 -10.19
CA TRP A 121 -9.60 -5.27 -10.90
C TRP A 121 -8.48 -6.23 -10.48
N LEU A 122 -8.34 -6.53 -9.19
CA LEU A 122 -7.37 -7.51 -8.69
C LEU A 122 -7.59 -8.89 -9.30
N LEU A 123 -8.86 -9.33 -9.41
CA LEU A 123 -9.19 -10.63 -10.01
C LEU A 123 -9.07 -10.64 -11.54
N ALA A 124 -9.26 -9.50 -12.19
CA ALA A 124 -9.06 -9.36 -13.63
C ALA A 124 -7.59 -9.58 -14.05
N ARG A 125 -6.64 -9.51 -13.10
CA ARG A 125 -5.23 -9.87 -13.35
C ARG A 125 -4.98 -11.36 -13.54
N LEU A 126 -5.90 -12.19 -13.06
CA LEU A 126 -5.73 -13.64 -13.15
C LEU A 126 -5.93 -14.08 -14.61
N PRO A 127 -5.16 -15.07 -15.10
CA PRO A 127 -5.32 -15.56 -16.47
C PRO A 127 -6.75 -16.02 -16.78
N ASP A 128 -7.22 -15.73 -17.99
CA ASP A 128 -8.53 -16.21 -18.46
C ASP A 128 -8.52 -17.71 -18.78
N ASP A 129 -7.39 -18.20 -19.31
CA ASP A 129 -7.20 -19.61 -19.62
C ASP A 129 -6.94 -20.44 -18.35
N GLU A 130 -7.80 -21.44 -18.14
CA GLU A 130 -7.75 -22.35 -17.02
C GLU A 130 -6.47 -23.22 -16.99
N LYS A 131 -5.82 -23.38 -18.14
CA LYS A 131 -4.59 -24.16 -18.34
C LYS A 131 -3.34 -23.29 -18.26
N HIS A 132 -3.50 -21.98 -18.03
CA HIS A 132 -2.37 -21.07 -17.94
C HIS A 132 -1.44 -21.48 -16.77
N PRO A 133 -0.13 -21.62 -17.01
CA PRO A 133 0.79 -22.15 -16.00
C PRO A 133 0.83 -21.30 -14.72
N ASN A 134 0.70 -19.97 -14.84
CA ASN A 134 0.66 -19.07 -13.69
C ASN A 134 -0.60 -19.26 -12.82
N LEU A 135 -1.74 -19.64 -13.41
CA LEU A 135 -2.96 -19.93 -12.66
C LEU A 135 -2.80 -21.24 -11.88
N ALA A 136 -2.25 -22.28 -12.52
CA ALA A 136 -1.94 -23.55 -11.85
C ALA A 136 -0.97 -23.35 -10.68
N LEU A 137 0.07 -22.52 -10.88
CA LEU A 137 1.02 -22.16 -9.84
C LEU A 137 0.36 -21.42 -8.68
N LEU A 138 -0.51 -20.45 -8.97
CA LEU A 138 -1.26 -19.70 -7.95
C LEU A 138 -2.17 -20.61 -7.12
N LEU A 139 -2.94 -21.47 -7.77
CA LEU A 139 -3.84 -22.41 -7.08
C LEU A 139 -3.06 -23.36 -6.15
N LYS A 140 -1.93 -23.88 -6.64
CA LYS A 140 -1.04 -24.70 -5.82
C LYS A 140 -0.49 -23.91 -4.62
N PHE A 141 0.00 -22.70 -4.85
CA PHE A 141 0.53 -21.83 -3.80
C PHE A 141 -0.51 -21.53 -2.71
N LEU A 142 -1.75 -21.19 -3.10
CA LEU A 142 -2.85 -20.94 -2.17
C LEU A 142 -3.18 -22.19 -1.34
N ALA A 143 -3.19 -23.37 -1.97
CA ALA A 143 -3.45 -24.64 -1.28
C ALA A 143 -2.32 -25.01 -0.31
N ASP A 144 -1.06 -24.97 -0.77
CA ASP A 144 0.13 -25.36 0.00
C ASP A 144 0.30 -24.47 1.24
N LEU A 145 0.05 -23.17 1.11
CA LEU A 145 0.14 -22.20 2.22
C LEU A 145 -1.19 -22.01 2.97
N LYS A 146 -2.25 -22.74 2.59
CA LYS A 146 -3.58 -22.64 3.21
C LYS A 146 -4.13 -21.20 3.23
N ILE A 147 -3.89 -20.45 2.15
CA ILE A 147 -4.41 -19.10 1.96
C ILE A 147 -5.86 -19.21 1.48
N ASP A 148 -6.79 -19.18 2.42
CA ASP A 148 -8.23 -19.35 2.19
C ASP A 148 -9.02 -18.02 2.13
N GLY A 149 -8.43 -16.94 2.66
CA GLY A 149 -9.02 -15.60 2.69
C GLY A 149 -9.84 -15.31 3.96
N ALA A 150 -9.96 -16.27 4.88
CA ALA A 150 -10.77 -16.12 6.08
C ALA A 150 -10.37 -14.91 6.97
N PRO A 151 -9.08 -14.58 7.16
CA PRO A 151 -8.69 -13.38 7.90
C PRO A 151 -9.21 -12.09 7.26
N VAL A 152 -9.26 -12.03 5.93
CA VAL A 152 -9.77 -10.87 5.19
C VAL A 152 -11.29 -10.80 5.25
N ASP A 153 -11.97 -11.95 5.11
CA ASP A 153 -13.43 -12.01 5.23
C ASP A 153 -13.92 -11.58 6.62
N ALA A 154 -13.19 -11.92 7.69
CA ALA A 154 -13.49 -11.46 9.04
C ALA A 154 -13.46 -9.92 9.18
N LEU A 155 -12.65 -9.23 8.37
CA LEU A 155 -12.56 -7.77 8.38
C LEU A 155 -13.71 -7.09 7.64
N ARG A 156 -14.44 -7.79 6.75
CA ARG A 156 -15.58 -7.21 6.01
C ARG A 156 -16.77 -6.84 6.89
N ALA A 157 -16.88 -7.48 8.04
CA ALA A 157 -17.88 -7.15 9.06
C ALA A 157 -17.59 -5.81 9.76
N ARG A 158 -16.33 -5.35 9.76
CA ARG A 158 -15.95 -4.06 10.36
C ARG A 158 -16.38 -2.92 9.46
N GLU A 159 -16.78 -1.82 10.08
CA GLU A 159 -17.11 -0.58 9.37
C GLU A 159 -15.86 -0.03 8.68
N ASN A 160 -16.05 0.57 7.51
CA ASN A 160 -15.00 1.28 6.76
C ASN A 160 -13.78 0.47 6.29
N MET A 161 -13.77 -0.87 6.40
CA MET A 161 -12.67 -1.71 5.87
C MET A 161 -12.90 -2.14 4.41
N PHE A 162 -14.12 -2.53 4.05
CA PHE A 162 -14.49 -3.00 2.72
C PHE A 162 -15.83 -2.42 2.29
N GLU A 163 -15.92 -1.98 1.04
CA GLU A 163 -17.17 -1.55 0.42
C GLU A 163 -18.10 -2.75 0.19
N ALA A 164 -17.56 -3.86 -0.34
CA ALA A 164 -18.30 -5.10 -0.55
C ALA A 164 -18.31 -6.00 0.69
N LYS A 165 -19.51 -6.42 1.12
CA LYS A 165 -19.70 -7.32 2.25
C LYS A 165 -19.36 -8.79 1.95
N THR A 166 -19.32 -9.16 0.68
CA THR A 166 -18.90 -10.46 0.20
C THR A 166 -17.74 -10.30 -0.79
N PRO A 167 -16.78 -11.23 -0.82
CA PRO A 167 -15.68 -11.15 -1.77
C PRO A 167 -16.15 -11.35 -3.20
N ALA A 168 -15.54 -10.60 -4.12
CA ALA A 168 -15.59 -10.94 -5.53
C ALA A 168 -14.89 -12.28 -5.76
N PHE A 169 -15.22 -12.97 -6.85
CA PHE A 169 -14.56 -14.22 -7.21
C PHE A 169 -14.50 -14.42 -8.71
N ARG A 170 -13.53 -15.23 -9.14
CA ARG A 170 -13.47 -15.80 -10.48
C ARG A 170 -13.46 -17.32 -10.39
N THR A 171 -14.03 -17.93 -11.42
CA THR A 171 -14.17 -19.38 -11.53
C THR A 171 -13.63 -19.84 -12.89
N TRP A 172 -12.97 -20.99 -12.89
CA TRP A 172 -12.50 -21.69 -14.08
C TRP A 172 -13.02 -23.13 -14.07
N GLY A 173 -13.03 -23.77 -15.23
CA GLY A 173 -13.45 -25.16 -15.39
C GLY A 173 -14.96 -25.36 -15.58
N GLU A 174 -15.28 -26.58 -15.98
CA GLU A 174 -16.65 -27.06 -16.16
C GLU A 174 -17.33 -27.35 -14.82
N ILE A 175 -18.65 -27.56 -14.82
CA ILE A 175 -19.50 -27.68 -13.63
C ILE A 175 -18.95 -28.67 -12.58
N PHE A 176 -18.27 -29.74 -13.01
CA PHE A 176 -17.75 -30.80 -12.14
C PHE A 176 -16.31 -30.59 -11.63
N ASP A 177 -15.54 -29.66 -12.20
CA ASP A 177 -14.15 -29.33 -11.78
C ASP A 177 -13.96 -27.81 -11.67
N ARG A 178 -14.90 -27.15 -10.96
CA ARG A 178 -14.87 -25.70 -10.78
C ARG A 178 -13.80 -25.28 -9.79
N ARG A 179 -12.77 -24.63 -10.30
CA ARG A 179 -11.75 -23.95 -9.49
C ARG A 179 -12.18 -22.51 -9.24
N LYS A 180 -12.08 -22.03 -8.00
CA LYS A 180 -12.52 -20.68 -7.61
C LYS A 180 -11.41 -19.96 -6.84
N ILE A 181 -11.19 -18.70 -7.16
CA ILE A 181 -10.32 -17.79 -6.40
C ILE A 181 -11.14 -16.56 -6.00
N THR A 182 -11.07 -16.17 -4.73
CA THR A 182 -11.73 -14.97 -4.21
C THR A 182 -10.78 -13.79 -4.11
N SER A 183 -11.32 -12.57 -4.14
CA SER A 183 -10.54 -11.36 -3.86
C SER A 183 -9.95 -11.38 -2.44
N SER A 184 -10.62 -11.99 -1.47
CA SER A 184 -10.11 -12.19 -0.12
C SER A 184 -8.85 -13.06 -0.08
N GLN A 185 -8.76 -14.12 -0.89
CA GLN A 185 -7.53 -14.92 -1.00
C GLN A 185 -6.37 -14.11 -1.58
N ILE A 186 -6.64 -13.33 -2.63
CA ILE A 186 -5.62 -12.45 -3.24
C ILE A 186 -5.15 -11.40 -2.24
N LEU A 187 -6.06 -10.74 -1.52
CA LEU A 187 -5.70 -9.77 -0.49
C LEU A 187 -4.98 -10.41 0.69
N HIS A 188 -5.39 -11.62 1.12
CA HIS A 188 -4.72 -12.35 2.19
C HIS A 188 -3.25 -12.61 1.83
N MET A 189 -3.02 -13.13 0.63
CA MET A 189 -1.70 -13.37 0.08
C MET A 189 -0.82 -12.11 0.01
N LEU A 190 -1.42 -10.98 -0.38
CA LEU A 190 -0.70 -9.74 -0.68
C LEU A 190 -0.45 -8.84 0.54
N ALA A 191 -1.43 -8.73 1.44
CA ALA A 191 -1.45 -7.70 2.48
C ALA A 191 -1.51 -8.23 3.91
N PHE A 192 -1.98 -9.46 4.11
CA PHE A 192 -2.17 -10.03 5.46
C PHE A 192 -1.18 -11.16 5.78
N GLY A 193 -0.21 -11.40 4.90
CA GLY A 193 0.88 -12.36 5.12
C GLY A 193 2.11 -11.78 5.86
N GLY A 194 2.13 -10.49 6.16
CA GLY A 194 3.26 -9.79 6.77
C GLY A 194 4.36 -9.42 5.75
N MET A 195 5.63 -9.60 6.13
CA MET A 195 6.78 -9.25 5.30
C MET A 195 6.85 -10.11 4.04
N LEU A 196 7.01 -9.47 2.87
CA LEU A 196 7.24 -10.14 1.59
C LEU A 196 8.74 -10.15 1.28
N GLY A 197 9.33 -11.34 1.26
CA GLY A 197 10.72 -11.53 0.85
C GLY A 197 10.93 -11.36 -0.67
N PRO A 198 12.17 -11.14 -1.14
CA PRO A 198 12.45 -10.95 -2.57
C PRO A 198 12.00 -12.12 -3.47
N GLU A 199 12.21 -13.37 -3.03
CA GLU A 199 11.81 -14.58 -3.77
C GLU A 199 10.28 -14.69 -3.88
N GLN A 200 9.58 -14.40 -2.78
CA GLN A 200 8.12 -14.36 -2.74
C GLN A 200 7.59 -13.25 -3.68
N ALA A 201 8.25 -12.09 -3.70
CA ALA A 201 7.89 -11.00 -4.60
C ALA A 201 8.09 -11.35 -6.08
N GLN A 202 9.16 -12.08 -6.43
CA GLN A 202 9.36 -12.64 -7.78
C GLN A 202 8.28 -13.68 -8.13
N LEU A 203 7.89 -14.52 -7.17
CA LEU A 203 6.82 -15.50 -7.36
C LEU A 203 5.48 -14.80 -7.62
N TYR A 204 5.14 -13.78 -6.82
CA TYR A 204 3.90 -12.99 -6.99
C TYR A 204 3.89 -12.25 -8.33
N THR A 205 5.03 -11.70 -8.73
CA THR A 205 5.20 -11.06 -10.04
C THR A 205 4.84 -12.01 -11.19
N ARG A 206 5.28 -13.27 -11.12
CA ARG A 206 4.95 -14.29 -12.13
C ARG A 206 3.49 -14.71 -12.04
N MET A 207 3.01 -15.10 -10.86
CA MET A 207 1.64 -15.62 -10.67
C MET A 207 0.56 -14.62 -11.09
N LEU A 208 0.77 -13.33 -10.83
CA LEU A 208 -0.21 -12.26 -11.11
C LEU A 208 0.09 -11.48 -12.40
N GLY A 209 1.11 -11.89 -13.17
CA GLY A 209 1.49 -11.23 -14.41
C GLY A 209 1.80 -9.74 -14.23
N LEU A 210 2.61 -9.38 -13.23
CA LEU A 210 2.87 -7.97 -12.87
C LEU A 210 3.94 -7.29 -13.73
N GLU A 211 4.64 -8.03 -14.59
CA GLU A 211 5.70 -7.52 -15.49
C GLU A 211 5.25 -6.32 -16.35
N THR A 212 3.96 -6.28 -16.71
CA THR A 212 3.37 -5.26 -17.57
C THR A 212 2.66 -4.14 -16.81
N ILE A 213 2.64 -4.15 -15.47
CA ILE A 213 1.80 -3.25 -14.66
C ILE A 213 2.06 -1.77 -14.95
N LEU A 214 3.32 -1.41 -15.22
CA LEU A 214 3.75 -0.04 -15.54
C LEU A 214 3.31 0.44 -16.93
N ARG A 215 2.90 -0.47 -17.80
CA ARG A 215 2.45 -0.16 -19.18
C ARG A 215 0.93 -0.07 -19.28
N GLU A 216 0.22 -0.35 -18.20
CA GLU A 216 -1.23 -0.33 -18.19
C GLU A 216 -1.77 1.11 -18.21
N ARG A 217 -2.92 1.27 -18.88
CA ARG A 217 -3.61 2.55 -18.97
C ARG A 217 -3.92 3.11 -17.57
N HIS A 218 -4.22 4.41 -17.53
CA HIS A 218 -4.67 5.06 -16.31
C HIS A 218 -5.86 4.27 -15.72
N PRO A 219 -5.81 3.96 -14.42
CA PRO A 219 -6.79 3.08 -13.82
C PRO A 219 -8.16 3.74 -13.66
N PRO A 220 -9.21 2.96 -13.37
CA PRO A 220 -10.55 3.48 -13.16
C PRO A 220 -10.70 4.34 -11.90
N SER A 221 -9.78 4.21 -10.91
CA SER A 221 -9.82 5.01 -9.68
C SER A 221 -8.48 5.14 -8.97
N ASP A 222 -8.42 6.11 -8.05
CA ASP A 222 -7.25 6.38 -7.20
C ASP A 222 -6.82 5.15 -6.39
N GLN A 223 -7.76 4.34 -5.90
CA GLN A 223 -7.40 3.17 -5.11
C GLN A 223 -6.78 2.06 -5.99
N VAL A 224 -7.24 1.92 -7.23
CA VAL A 224 -6.56 1.03 -8.18
C VAL A 224 -5.15 1.54 -8.48
N GLU A 225 -4.93 2.86 -8.58
CA GLU A 225 -3.57 3.40 -8.72
C GLU A 225 -2.69 3.11 -7.49
N GLN A 226 -3.25 3.13 -6.28
CA GLN A 226 -2.52 2.73 -5.07
C GLN A 226 -2.10 1.26 -5.10
N PHE A 227 -2.98 0.36 -5.58
CA PHE A 227 -2.61 -1.05 -5.78
C PHE A 227 -1.62 -1.25 -6.92
N LYS A 228 -1.73 -0.49 -8.02
CA LYS A 228 -0.72 -0.51 -9.10
C LYS A 228 0.65 -0.10 -8.56
N THR A 229 0.72 0.94 -7.74
CA THR A 229 1.95 1.36 -7.06
C THR A 229 2.48 0.25 -6.14
N PHE A 230 1.61 -0.43 -5.40
CA PHE A 230 2.01 -1.56 -4.56
C PHE A 230 2.54 -2.74 -5.38
N PHE A 231 1.92 -3.06 -6.52
CA PHE A 231 2.42 -4.06 -7.45
C PHE A 231 3.76 -3.68 -8.07
N CYS A 232 4.00 -2.39 -8.33
CA CYS A 232 5.32 -1.90 -8.71
C CYS A 232 6.33 -2.14 -7.58
N ALA A 233 5.96 -1.93 -6.31
CA ALA A 233 6.81 -2.26 -5.17
C ALA A 233 7.16 -3.75 -5.15
N ILE A 234 6.19 -4.66 -5.36
CA ILE A 234 6.42 -6.11 -5.44
C ILE A 234 7.39 -6.47 -6.57
N VAL A 235 7.18 -5.93 -7.77
CA VAL A 235 8.09 -6.16 -8.90
C VAL A 235 9.51 -5.67 -8.57
N MET A 236 9.62 -4.48 -7.97
CA MET A 236 10.92 -3.90 -7.62
C MET A 236 11.60 -4.63 -6.46
N ALA A 237 10.86 -5.14 -5.47
CA ALA A 237 11.39 -5.99 -4.41
C ALA A 237 12.11 -7.22 -4.98
N GLY A 238 11.45 -7.91 -5.90
CA GLY A 238 12.04 -9.07 -6.59
C GLY A 238 13.27 -8.71 -7.43
N ARG A 239 13.26 -7.57 -8.13
CA ARG A 239 14.37 -7.12 -8.99
C ARG A 239 15.56 -6.54 -8.23
N LEU A 240 15.31 -5.94 -7.06
CA LEU A 240 16.33 -5.28 -6.25
C LEU A 240 16.88 -6.16 -5.13
N GLY A 241 16.27 -7.33 -4.90
CA GLY A 241 16.65 -8.19 -3.77
C GLY A 241 16.30 -7.57 -2.41
N ALA A 242 15.23 -6.77 -2.34
CA ALA A 242 14.84 -6.05 -1.12
C ALA A 242 13.44 -6.51 -0.64
N PRO A 243 13.22 -6.65 0.68
CA PRO A 243 11.92 -7.06 1.20
C PRO A 243 10.92 -5.90 1.22
N ILE A 244 9.64 -6.24 1.36
CA ILE A 244 8.55 -5.29 1.63
C ILE A 244 7.94 -5.62 2.98
N ASP A 245 7.91 -4.66 3.89
CA ASP A 245 7.06 -4.77 5.08
C ASP A 245 5.64 -4.34 4.70
N VAL A 246 4.64 -5.13 5.07
CA VAL A 246 3.22 -4.81 4.86
C VAL A 246 2.49 -4.88 6.20
N ASP A 247 1.70 -3.85 6.50
CA ASP A 247 0.98 -3.66 7.75
C ASP A 247 -0.47 -3.26 7.41
N ALA A 248 -1.43 -4.15 7.67
CA ALA A 248 -2.82 -4.09 7.19
C ALA A 248 -3.86 -4.05 8.33
#